data_AF-A0A2V5RVL9-F1
#
_entry.id   AF-A0A2V5RVL9-F1
#
_cell.length_a   1.000
_cell.length_b   1.000
_cell.length_c   1.000
_cell.angle_alpha   90.00
_cell.angle_beta   90.00
_cell.angle_gamma   90.00
#
_symmetry.space_group_name_H-M   'P 1'
#
loop_
_entity.id
_entity.type
_entity.pdbx_description
1 polymer ?
#
loop_
_entity_poly.entity_id
_entity_poly.type
_entity_poly.pdbx_seq_one_letter_code
_entity_poly.pdbx_strand_id
1 'polypeptide(L)'
;MTEATATATAPAPVAAPRYTRANPFPARMMVNRRLSGPESEKDTRHFELDLTGWGLTFEVGDSLAVYATNDPELVDEIIRTLGATSNEQVPRLKGEQTTFREALLRDYSITQPTPKFLKAIAQRASAAPTLGYLLAPNRKQDLETYLWGMEIIDFLSDHPSARFAPEEFVGLLTKLQPRLYSVASSLRAYPDQVHFIVDVVRYESNGRLRKGVCSSFLAERADDVPVPVFPTVAKHFHLPEDPDTPIIMIGPGTGVAPFRAYLQERKVSGAKGKNWLVFGRLDCAWSRDQPQKIYVQHKMAENAGEIWKWIDAEGAYFFVCGDARRMAKDVDAMLRKIVQEHGGKSVEQANEYVEKLKSDKRYKRDVY
;
A
#
# COMPACT_ATOMS: atom_id res chain seq x y z
N MET A 1 -62.78 19.23 25.09
CA MET A 1 -61.58 18.37 24.94
C MET A 1 -61.03 18.65 23.56
N THR A 2 -60.01 19.48 23.46
CA THR A 2 -59.32 19.81 22.21
C THR A 2 -57.99 19.08 22.22
N GLU A 3 -57.88 18.03 21.41
CA GLU A 3 -56.63 17.29 21.19
C GLU A 3 -55.61 18.19 20.51
N ALA A 4 -54.47 18.37 21.17
CA ALA A 4 -53.30 19.02 20.60
C ALA A 4 -52.55 17.99 19.74
N THR A 5 -52.52 18.22 18.43
CA THR A 5 -51.70 17.49 17.47
C THR A 5 -50.23 17.84 17.70
N ALA A 6 -49.46 16.87 18.20
CA ALA A 6 -48.01 16.95 18.31
C ALA A 6 -47.39 16.91 16.90
N THR A 7 -46.79 18.03 16.48
CA THR A 7 -45.99 18.11 15.26
C THR A 7 -44.65 17.41 15.47
N ALA A 8 -44.47 16.27 14.79
CA ALA A 8 -43.20 15.57 14.73
C ALA A 8 -42.14 16.46 14.05
N THR A 9 -41.08 16.77 14.79
CA THR A 9 -39.93 17.54 14.29
C THR A 9 -39.11 16.64 13.37
N ALA A 10 -38.92 17.08 12.12
CA ALA A 10 -38.06 16.39 11.15
C ALA A 10 -36.61 16.34 11.68
N PRO A 11 -35.88 15.23 11.48
CA PRO A 11 -34.49 15.13 11.93
C PRO A 11 -33.64 16.18 11.20
N ALA A 12 -32.80 16.90 11.97
CA ALA A 12 -31.89 17.89 11.43
C ALA A 12 -30.96 17.26 10.37
N PRO A 13 -30.65 17.97 9.27
CA PRO A 13 -29.79 17.45 8.22
C PRO A 13 -28.40 17.14 8.80
N VAL A 14 -27.93 15.91 8.57
CA VAL A 14 -26.59 15.47 8.96
C VAL A 14 -25.58 16.36 8.24
N ALA A 15 -24.76 17.10 9.00
CA ALA A 15 -23.73 17.96 8.44
C ALA A 15 -22.79 17.15 7.54
N ALA A 16 -22.41 17.72 6.39
CA ALA A 16 -21.49 17.06 5.47
C ALA A 16 -20.16 16.75 6.17
N PRO A 17 -19.54 15.58 5.90
CA PRO A 17 -18.30 15.20 6.55
C PRO A 17 -17.19 16.22 6.22
N ARG A 18 -16.53 16.73 7.26
CA ARG A 18 -15.48 17.77 7.16
C ARG A 18 -14.33 17.37 6.24
N TYR A 19 -13.96 16.09 6.25
CA TYR A 19 -12.87 15.54 5.45
C TYR A 19 -13.40 14.55 4.43
N THR A 20 -12.85 14.62 3.21
CA THR A 20 -13.25 13.78 2.07
C THR A 20 -12.00 13.32 1.32
N ARG A 21 -12.14 12.41 0.36
CA ARG A 21 -11.01 12.03 -0.52
C ARG A 21 -10.40 13.22 -1.27
N ALA A 22 -11.19 14.27 -1.53
CA ALA A 22 -10.74 15.50 -2.19
C ALA A 22 -10.20 16.56 -1.20
N ASN A 23 -10.48 16.40 0.09
CA ASN A 23 -9.99 17.21 1.21
C ASN A 23 -9.55 16.28 2.36
N PRO A 24 -8.43 15.55 2.20
CA PRO A 24 -7.98 14.56 3.17
C PRO A 24 -7.60 15.21 4.51
N PHE A 25 -7.65 14.43 5.58
CA PHE A 25 -7.31 14.92 6.92
C PHE A 25 -5.80 15.18 7.03
N PRO A 26 -5.35 16.39 7.42
CA PRO A 26 -3.93 16.73 7.55
C PRO A 26 -3.35 16.20 8.86
N ALA A 27 -3.08 14.89 8.95
CA ALA A 27 -2.52 14.29 10.15
C ALA A 27 -1.08 14.79 10.42
N ARG A 28 -0.62 14.62 11.66
CA ARG A 28 0.75 14.97 12.06
C ARG A 28 1.55 13.72 12.41
N MET A 29 2.80 13.66 11.97
CA MET A 29 3.72 12.58 12.36
C MET A 29 4.04 12.68 13.85
N MET A 30 3.84 11.57 14.58
CA MET A 30 4.14 11.47 16.01
C MET A 30 5.35 10.58 16.26
N VAL A 31 5.43 9.46 15.55
CA VAL A 31 6.52 8.50 15.67
C VAL A 31 6.98 8.11 14.29
N ASN A 32 8.29 8.19 14.09
CA ASN A 32 9.01 7.65 12.94
C ASN A 32 10.15 6.79 13.50
N ARG A 33 9.93 5.48 13.60
CA ARG A 33 10.88 4.57 14.26
C ARG A 33 11.26 3.41 13.36
N ARG A 34 12.55 3.21 13.14
CA ARG A 34 13.07 2.02 12.45
C ARG A 34 12.80 0.75 13.29
N LEU A 35 12.18 -0.24 12.66
CA LEU A 35 11.92 -1.57 13.23
C LEU A 35 12.99 -2.59 12.84
N SER A 36 13.57 -2.41 11.64
CA SER A 36 14.66 -3.23 11.13
C SER A 36 15.96 -2.97 11.92
N GLY A 37 16.76 -4.02 12.12
CA GLY A 37 18.07 -3.88 12.77
C GLY A 37 19.03 -3.02 11.95
N PRO A 38 20.06 -2.41 12.58
CA PRO A 38 21.00 -1.52 11.88
C PRO A 38 21.64 -2.12 10.63
N GLU A 39 21.99 -3.41 10.68
CA GLU A 39 22.62 -4.19 9.61
C GLU A 39 21.65 -4.71 8.55
N SER A 40 20.35 -4.49 8.70
CA SER A 40 19.37 -4.95 7.72
C SER A 40 19.49 -4.13 6.42
N GLU A 41 19.50 -4.83 5.29
CA GLU A 41 19.34 -4.21 3.96
C GLU A 41 17.98 -3.51 3.79
N LYS A 42 17.02 -3.83 4.66
CA LYS A 42 15.70 -3.19 4.67
C LYS A 42 15.67 -2.04 5.67
N ASP A 43 14.92 -1.00 5.32
CA ASP A 43 14.55 0.09 6.22
C ASP A 43 13.04 0.00 6.48
N THR A 44 12.64 -1.03 7.23
CA THR A 44 11.26 -1.16 7.69
C THR A 44 11.06 -0.28 8.92
N ARG A 45 10.02 0.56 8.89
CA ARG A 45 9.69 1.54 9.91
C ARG A 45 8.26 1.41 10.42
N HIS A 46 8.07 1.84 11.65
CA HIS A 46 6.81 2.04 12.32
C HIS A 46 6.51 3.53 12.36
N PHE A 47 5.38 3.91 11.77
CA PHE A 47 4.88 5.28 11.78
C PHE A 47 3.64 5.38 12.65
N GLU A 48 3.48 6.49 13.37
CA GLU A 48 2.25 6.85 14.09
C GLU A 48 1.84 8.25 13.67
N LEU A 49 0.59 8.41 13.24
CA LEU A 49 0.02 9.70 12.90
C LEU A 49 -1.08 10.06 13.91
N ASP A 50 -1.04 11.32 14.36
CA ASP A 50 -2.06 11.95 15.20
C ASP A 50 -3.30 12.26 14.35
N LEU A 51 -4.44 11.75 14.81
CA LEU A 51 -5.77 11.93 14.21
C LEU A 51 -6.68 12.81 15.08
N THR A 52 -6.14 13.56 16.05
CA THR A 52 -6.96 14.45 16.89
C THR A 52 -7.82 15.38 16.04
N GLY A 53 -9.14 15.30 16.22
CA GLY A 53 -10.11 16.12 15.46
C GLY A 53 -10.40 15.64 14.03
N TRP A 54 -10.02 14.41 13.68
CA TRP A 54 -10.29 13.79 12.37
C TRP A 54 -11.77 13.53 12.12
N GLY A 55 -12.54 13.08 13.12
CA GLY A 55 -14.00 12.94 13.03
C GLY A 55 -14.57 11.88 12.06
N LEU A 56 -13.73 11.10 11.37
CA LEU A 56 -14.10 9.85 10.68
C LEU A 56 -13.69 8.62 11.51
N THR A 57 -13.89 7.42 10.98
CA THR A 57 -13.49 6.15 11.60
C THR A 57 -12.80 5.22 10.60
N PHE A 58 -12.13 4.19 11.11
CA PHE A 58 -11.67 3.02 10.35
C PHE A 58 -11.73 1.79 11.25
N GLU A 59 -11.79 0.61 10.65
CA GLU A 59 -11.76 -0.66 11.37
C GLU A 59 -10.43 -1.39 11.15
N VAL A 60 -10.09 -2.31 12.07
CA VAL A 60 -8.92 -3.14 11.88
C VAL A 60 -9.07 -4.00 10.63
N GLY A 61 -8.08 -3.93 9.74
CA GLY A 61 -8.15 -4.54 8.41
C GLY A 61 -8.36 -3.54 7.27
N ASP A 62 -8.81 -2.32 7.57
CA ASP A 62 -8.83 -1.23 6.60
C ASP A 62 -7.42 -0.77 6.22
N SER A 63 -7.35 0.01 5.14
CA SER A 63 -6.16 0.76 4.74
C SER A 63 -6.43 2.25 4.83
N LEU A 64 -5.38 3.06 5.00
CA LEU A 64 -5.45 4.50 4.78
C LEU A 64 -4.69 4.86 3.51
N ALA A 65 -5.29 5.77 2.73
CA ALA A 65 -4.63 6.45 1.63
C ALA A 65 -3.78 7.58 2.19
N VAL A 66 -2.46 7.54 1.98
CA VAL A 66 -1.50 8.59 2.35
C VAL A 66 -1.11 9.39 1.12
N TYR A 67 -1.26 10.71 1.22
CA TYR A 67 -0.99 11.66 0.13
C TYR A 67 0.38 12.28 0.34
N ALA A 68 1.41 11.68 -0.24
CA ALA A 68 2.78 12.17 -0.14
C ALA A 68 3.10 13.24 -1.18
N THR A 69 4.20 13.97 -0.97
CA THR A 69 4.84 14.81 -1.98
C THR A 69 6.04 14.09 -2.60
N ASN A 70 6.39 14.48 -3.82
CA ASN A 70 7.64 14.07 -4.45
C ASN A 70 8.87 14.58 -3.67
N ASP A 71 10.04 14.04 -4.00
CA ASP A 71 11.31 14.51 -3.46
C ASP A 71 11.64 15.91 -4.01
N PRO A 72 11.79 16.95 -3.17
CA PRO A 72 12.15 18.29 -3.62
C PRO A 72 13.43 18.31 -4.45
N GLU A 73 14.41 17.46 -4.15
CA GLU A 73 15.67 17.40 -4.91
C GLU A 73 15.44 16.92 -6.34
N LEU A 74 14.60 15.89 -6.52
CA LEU A 74 14.21 15.38 -7.84
C LEU A 74 13.38 16.41 -8.61
N VAL A 75 12.49 17.12 -7.93
CA VAL A 75 11.71 18.22 -8.53
C VAL A 75 12.66 19.30 -9.07
N ASP A 76 13.59 19.76 -8.23
CA ASP A 76 14.53 20.82 -8.58
C ASP A 76 15.49 20.36 -9.69
N GLU A 77 15.86 19.08 -9.72
CA GLU A 77 16.65 18.51 -10.80
C GLU A 77 15.89 18.48 -12.13
N ILE A 78 14.63 18.04 -12.15
CA ILE A 78 13.81 18.04 -13.36
C ILE A 78 13.64 19.46 -13.91
N ILE A 79 13.39 20.44 -13.05
CA ILE A 79 13.28 21.86 -13.44
C ILE A 79 14.59 22.33 -14.10
N ARG A 80 15.74 22.03 -13.48
CA ARG A 80 17.06 22.38 -14.05
C ARG A 80 17.32 21.70 -15.39
N THR A 81 17.03 20.40 -15.51
CA THR A 81 17.26 19.64 -16.75
C THR A 81 16.39 20.14 -17.91
N LEU A 82 15.18 20.64 -17.61
CA LEU A 82 14.31 21.29 -18.60
C LEU A 82 14.78 22.70 -18.98
N GLY A 83 15.66 23.33 -18.19
CA GLY A 83 16.04 24.73 -18.36
C GLY A 83 14.93 25.72 -18.01
N ALA A 84 13.99 25.30 -17.14
CA ALA A 84 12.88 26.11 -16.65
C ALA A 84 13.23 26.80 -15.32
N THR A 85 12.38 27.72 -14.88
CA THR A 85 12.42 28.28 -13.52
C THR A 85 11.41 27.56 -12.61
N SER A 86 11.35 27.95 -11.33
CA SER A 86 10.40 27.37 -10.38
C SER A 86 9.00 27.98 -10.48
N ASN A 87 8.86 29.17 -11.08
CA ASN A 87 7.74 30.09 -10.87
C ASN A 87 6.78 30.18 -12.07
N GLU A 88 7.08 29.53 -13.19
CA GLU A 88 6.18 29.45 -14.34
C GLU A 88 4.82 28.94 -13.90
N GLN A 89 3.78 29.56 -14.44
CA GLN A 89 2.41 29.14 -14.15
C GLN A 89 2.07 27.93 -15.02
N VAL A 90 1.63 26.87 -14.36
CA VAL A 90 1.18 25.63 -15.00
C VAL A 90 -0.15 25.19 -14.39
N PRO A 91 -1.02 24.54 -15.18
CA PRO A 91 -2.30 24.08 -14.68
C PRO A 91 -2.10 22.95 -13.66
N ARG A 92 -2.85 23.00 -12.57
CA ARG A 92 -3.15 21.85 -11.73
C ARG A 92 -4.13 20.93 -12.46
N LEU A 93 -4.30 19.72 -11.93
CA LEU A 93 -5.26 18.73 -12.45
C LEU A 93 -6.74 19.18 -12.44
N LYS A 94 -7.09 20.18 -11.62
CA LYS A 94 -8.44 20.76 -11.54
C LYS A 94 -8.58 22.09 -12.31
N GLY A 95 -7.58 22.48 -13.10
CA GLY A 95 -7.60 23.70 -13.93
C GLY A 95 -7.18 24.99 -13.20
N GLU A 96 -7.02 24.97 -11.88
CA GLU A 96 -6.39 26.08 -11.14
C GLU A 96 -4.92 26.22 -11.52
N GLN A 97 -4.40 27.44 -11.59
CA GLN A 97 -2.98 27.69 -11.88
C GLN A 97 -2.13 27.57 -10.61
N THR A 98 -0.89 27.11 -10.76
CA THR A 98 0.10 27.07 -9.69
C THR A 98 1.51 27.20 -10.26
N THR A 99 2.51 27.40 -9.40
CA THR A 99 3.91 27.40 -9.85
C THR A 99 4.34 26.01 -10.32
N PHE A 100 5.24 25.96 -11.29
CA PHE A 100 5.74 24.71 -11.86
C PHE A 100 6.32 23.77 -10.80
N ARG A 101 7.09 24.33 -9.86
CA ARG A 101 7.64 23.57 -8.74
C ARG A 101 6.55 22.94 -7.88
N GLU A 102 5.48 23.68 -7.59
CA GLU A 102 4.38 23.22 -6.75
C GLU A 102 3.58 22.09 -7.42
N ALA A 103 3.34 22.22 -8.73
CA ALA A 103 2.69 21.18 -9.53
C ALA A 103 3.50 19.88 -9.52
N LEU A 104 4.82 19.95 -9.77
CA LEU A 104 5.69 18.76 -9.74
C LEU A 104 5.82 18.17 -8.34
N LEU A 105 5.74 18.99 -7.29
CA LEU A 105 5.87 18.51 -5.92
C LEU A 105 4.64 17.72 -5.45
N ARG A 106 3.43 18.19 -5.79
CA ARG A 106 2.18 17.69 -5.17
C ARG A 106 1.18 17.05 -6.13
N ASP A 107 1.17 17.46 -7.40
CA ASP A 107 0.06 17.13 -8.31
C ASP A 107 0.41 16.02 -9.30
N TYR A 108 1.66 15.96 -9.76
CA TYR A 108 2.07 15.05 -10.83
C TYR A 108 3.04 13.95 -10.38
N SER A 109 2.91 12.78 -10.98
CA SER A 109 3.86 11.68 -10.84
C SER A 109 5.09 11.97 -11.71
N ILE A 110 6.24 12.17 -11.06
CA ILE A 110 7.51 12.49 -11.73
C ILE A 110 8.51 11.33 -11.76
N THR A 111 8.16 10.18 -11.17
CA THR A 111 9.03 8.99 -11.15
C THR A 111 8.66 7.96 -12.22
N GLN A 112 7.43 7.96 -12.73
CA GLN A 112 6.99 6.97 -13.72
C GLN A 112 6.80 7.59 -15.11
N PRO A 113 7.55 7.13 -16.13
CA PRO A 113 7.36 7.59 -17.50
C PRO A 113 6.00 7.13 -18.06
N THR A 114 5.29 8.03 -18.72
CA THR A 114 4.00 7.74 -19.35
C THR A 114 4.19 7.39 -20.82
N PRO A 115 3.28 6.61 -21.46
CA PRO A 115 3.34 6.40 -22.91
C PRO A 115 3.30 7.70 -23.71
N LYS A 116 2.61 8.74 -23.22
CA LYS A 116 2.55 10.06 -23.85
C LYS A 116 3.90 10.77 -23.78
N PHE A 117 4.53 10.74 -22.61
CA PHE A 117 5.87 11.29 -22.39
C PHE A 117 6.93 10.59 -23.26
N LEU A 118 6.95 9.26 -23.27
CA LEU A 118 7.91 8.49 -24.08
C LEU A 118 7.79 8.77 -25.58
N LYS A 119 6.55 8.89 -26.09
CA LYS A 119 6.32 9.29 -27.49
C LYS A 119 6.84 10.70 -27.78
N ALA A 120 6.61 11.65 -26.86
CA ALA A 120 7.08 13.02 -27.01
C ALA A 120 8.61 13.11 -27.01
N ILE A 121 9.28 12.32 -26.16
CA ILE A 121 10.75 12.16 -26.18
C ILE A 121 11.21 11.59 -27.52
N ALA A 122 10.63 10.48 -27.97
CA ALA A 122 11.03 9.81 -29.23
C ALA A 122 10.89 10.72 -30.46
N GLN A 123 9.92 11.64 -30.46
CA GLN A 123 9.69 12.59 -31.55
C GLN A 123 10.66 13.78 -31.57
N ARG A 124 11.19 14.19 -30.41
CA ARG A 124 12.02 15.40 -30.26
C ARG A 124 13.50 15.10 -30.03
N ALA A 125 13.82 13.90 -29.56
CA ALA A 125 15.18 13.48 -29.38
C ALA A 125 15.86 13.31 -30.75
N SER A 126 17.01 13.98 -30.95
CA SER A 126 17.81 13.85 -32.17
C SER A 126 18.39 12.43 -32.34
N ALA A 127 18.43 11.65 -31.25
CA ALA A 127 18.93 10.28 -31.21
C ALA A 127 18.16 9.43 -30.17
N ALA A 128 16.97 8.95 -30.54
CA ALA A 128 16.25 7.93 -29.76
C ALA A 128 15.76 6.73 -30.62
N PRO A 129 16.61 6.13 -31.49
CA PRO A 129 16.19 5.00 -32.33
C PRO A 129 15.72 3.80 -31.49
N THR A 130 16.36 3.58 -30.34
CA THR A 130 15.98 2.53 -29.38
C THR A 130 14.58 2.75 -28.81
N LEU A 131 14.23 3.99 -28.43
CA LEU A 131 12.91 4.28 -27.88
C LEU A 131 11.81 4.18 -28.95
N GLY A 132 12.09 4.64 -30.17
CA GLY A 132 11.19 4.47 -31.32
C GLY A 132 10.89 2.99 -31.60
N TYR A 133 11.91 2.13 -31.54
CA TYR A 133 11.77 0.68 -31.69
C TYR A 133 10.96 0.04 -30.55
N LEU A 134 11.25 0.40 -29.29
CA LEU A 134 10.58 -0.17 -28.11
C LEU A 134 9.10 0.23 -27.99
N LEU A 135 8.70 1.38 -28.55
CA LEU A 135 7.31 1.85 -28.52
C LEU A 135 6.39 1.14 -29.54
N ALA A 136 6.91 0.20 -30.34
CA ALA A 136 6.10 -0.56 -31.28
C ALA A 136 5.06 -1.46 -30.55
N PRO A 137 3.82 -1.63 -31.07
CA PRO A 137 2.75 -2.35 -30.38
C PRO A 137 3.09 -3.81 -30.01
N ASN A 138 3.95 -4.47 -30.79
CA ASN A 138 4.38 -5.85 -30.57
C ASN A 138 5.57 -5.99 -29.59
N ARG A 139 6.05 -4.89 -29.00
CA ARG A 139 7.25 -4.84 -28.14
C ARG A 139 6.95 -4.54 -26.68
N LYS A 140 5.70 -4.76 -26.24
CA LYS A 140 5.26 -4.41 -24.87
C LYS A 140 6.16 -5.00 -23.77
N GLN A 141 6.56 -6.27 -23.89
CA GLN A 141 7.43 -6.92 -22.90
C GLN A 141 8.85 -6.34 -22.89
N ASP A 142 9.40 -6.04 -24.06
CA ASP A 142 10.72 -5.42 -24.22
C ASP A 142 10.73 -4.02 -23.60
N LEU A 143 9.66 -3.24 -23.85
CA LEU A 143 9.47 -1.92 -23.25
C LEU A 143 9.33 -2.00 -21.72
N GLU A 144 8.54 -2.93 -21.19
CA GLU A 144 8.42 -3.14 -19.74
C GLU A 144 9.77 -3.49 -19.09
N THR A 145 10.60 -4.28 -19.78
CA THR A 145 11.94 -4.64 -19.32
C THR A 145 12.87 -3.43 -19.33
N TYR A 146 12.86 -2.65 -20.42
CA TYR A 146 13.67 -1.44 -20.55
C TYR A 146 13.29 -0.36 -19.53
N LEU A 147 11.99 -0.17 -19.27
CA LEU A 147 11.51 0.83 -18.32
C LEU A 147 11.74 0.44 -16.85
N TRP A 148 12.17 -0.79 -16.58
CA TRP A 148 12.43 -1.23 -15.21
C TRP A 148 13.56 -0.40 -14.58
N GLY A 149 13.22 0.39 -13.57
CA GLY A 149 14.16 1.28 -12.88
C GLY A 149 14.44 2.62 -13.57
N MET A 150 13.83 2.86 -14.74
CA MET A 150 13.89 4.16 -15.43
C MET A 150 12.80 5.11 -14.89
N GLU A 151 13.18 6.35 -14.65
CA GLU A 151 12.30 7.45 -14.26
C GLU A 151 12.34 8.58 -15.29
N ILE A 152 11.43 9.55 -15.17
CA ILE A 152 11.31 10.67 -16.13
C ILE A 152 12.64 11.45 -16.27
N ILE A 153 13.36 11.63 -15.16
CA ILE A 153 14.64 12.36 -15.15
C ILE A 153 15.70 11.71 -16.05
N ASP A 154 15.67 10.39 -16.22
CA ASP A 154 16.65 9.68 -17.05
C ASP A 154 16.46 10.03 -18.51
N PHE A 155 15.22 10.01 -18.99
CA PHE A 155 14.89 10.40 -20.36
C PHE A 155 15.20 11.86 -20.66
N LEU A 156 14.98 12.75 -19.69
CA LEU A 156 15.32 14.17 -19.84
C LEU A 156 16.84 14.38 -19.90
N SER A 157 17.60 13.59 -19.16
CA SER A 157 19.07 13.67 -19.09
C SER A 157 19.73 13.04 -20.32
N ASP A 158 19.24 11.87 -20.76
CA ASP A 158 19.77 11.12 -21.90
C ASP A 158 19.40 11.75 -23.26
N HIS A 159 18.32 12.54 -23.29
CA HIS A 159 17.84 13.20 -24.50
C HIS A 159 17.74 14.73 -24.33
N PRO A 160 18.87 15.44 -24.16
CA PRO A 160 18.87 16.88 -23.90
C PRO A 160 18.35 17.71 -25.09
N SER A 161 18.23 17.16 -26.30
CA SER A 161 17.59 17.87 -27.42
C SER A 161 16.06 17.93 -27.28
N ALA A 162 15.45 17.06 -26.49
CA ALA A 162 14.01 17.02 -26.26
C ALA A 162 13.61 18.08 -25.23
N ARG A 163 13.31 19.29 -25.72
CA ARG A 163 12.85 20.42 -24.89
C ARG A 163 11.34 20.45 -24.76
N PHE A 164 10.84 20.87 -23.60
CA PHE A 164 9.41 21.01 -23.29
C PHE A 164 9.20 22.31 -22.53
N ALA A 165 8.17 23.08 -22.91
CA ALA A 165 7.69 24.16 -22.05
C ALA A 165 7.05 23.56 -20.77
N PRO A 166 7.12 24.22 -19.61
CA PRO A 166 6.58 23.69 -18.35
C PRO A 166 5.12 23.24 -18.42
N GLU A 167 4.24 24.03 -19.03
CA GLU A 167 2.82 23.69 -19.22
C GLU A 167 2.64 22.43 -20.09
N GLU A 168 3.40 22.33 -21.18
CA GLU A 168 3.37 21.15 -22.03
C GLU A 168 3.86 19.91 -21.27
N PHE A 169 4.96 20.06 -20.52
CA PHE A 169 5.58 18.99 -19.77
C PHE A 169 4.63 18.40 -18.72
N VAL A 170 3.96 19.21 -17.91
CA VAL A 170 2.96 18.70 -16.95
C VAL A 170 1.80 18.00 -17.66
N GLY A 171 1.46 18.43 -18.88
CA GLY A 171 0.49 17.75 -19.74
C GLY A 171 0.92 16.38 -20.24
N LEU A 172 2.20 16.00 -20.11
CA LEU A 172 2.72 14.65 -20.44
C LEU A 172 2.69 13.70 -19.24
N LEU A 173 2.50 14.22 -18.03
CA LEU A 173 2.55 13.46 -16.79
C LEU A 173 1.17 12.93 -16.38
N THR A 174 1.15 11.99 -15.44
CA THR A 174 -0.07 11.53 -14.77
C THR A 174 -0.19 12.15 -13.39
N LYS A 175 -1.42 12.13 -12.84
CA LYS A 175 -1.67 12.54 -11.45
C LYS A 175 -0.87 11.70 -10.46
N LEU A 176 -0.24 12.35 -9.48
CA LEU A 176 0.33 11.69 -8.32
C LEU A 176 -0.79 11.01 -7.49
N GLN A 177 -0.72 9.69 -7.38
CA GLN A 177 -1.71 8.90 -6.65
C GLN A 177 -1.31 8.75 -5.18
N PRO A 178 -2.27 8.78 -4.23
CA PRO A 178 -1.99 8.41 -2.86
C PRO A 178 -1.59 6.93 -2.76
N ARG A 179 -0.83 6.59 -1.72
CA ARG A 179 -0.43 5.20 -1.46
C ARG A 179 -1.29 4.61 -0.35
N LEU A 180 -1.80 3.40 -0.57
CA LEU A 180 -2.52 2.66 0.46
C LEU A 180 -1.54 1.95 1.37
N TYR A 181 -1.75 2.07 2.67
CA TYR A 181 -1.09 1.26 3.70
C TYR A 181 -2.14 0.61 4.59
N SER A 182 -2.04 -0.71 4.76
CA SER A 182 -2.85 -1.46 5.72
C SER A 182 -2.60 -0.90 7.12
N VAL A 183 -3.67 -0.63 7.85
CA VAL A 183 -3.60 -0.08 9.20
C VAL A 183 -2.92 -1.08 10.13
N ALA A 184 -2.01 -0.58 10.97
CA ALA A 184 -1.29 -1.37 11.96
C ALA A 184 -1.75 -1.15 13.41
N SER A 185 -2.83 -0.37 13.63
CA SER A 185 -3.42 -0.11 14.96
C SER A 185 -4.93 -0.35 15.03
N SER A 186 -5.42 -0.60 16.24
CA SER A 186 -6.86 -0.51 16.56
C SER A 186 -7.18 0.86 17.15
N LEU A 187 -8.26 1.50 16.69
CA LEU A 187 -8.78 2.74 17.30
C LEU A 187 -9.25 2.53 18.75
N ARG A 188 -9.60 1.30 19.16
CA ARG A 188 -9.92 1.01 20.56
C ARG A 188 -8.68 0.97 21.45
N ALA A 189 -7.54 0.58 20.87
CA ALA A 189 -6.27 0.55 21.59
C ALA A 189 -5.57 1.91 21.59
N TYR A 190 -5.66 2.65 20.47
CA TYR A 190 -5.07 3.97 20.29
C TYR A 190 -6.15 4.92 19.74
N PRO A 191 -6.98 5.51 20.64
CA PRO A 191 -7.90 6.55 20.25
C PRO A 191 -7.11 7.69 19.59
N ASP A 192 -7.61 8.20 18.47
CA ASP A 192 -7.01 9.31 17.73
C ASP A 192 -5.62 9.02 17.13
N GLN A 193 -5.24 7.77 16.89
CA GLN A 193 -3.99 7.46 16.18
C GLN A 193 -4.15 6.38 15.12
N VAL A 194 -3.39 6.52 14.04
CA VAL A 194 -3.21 5.45 13.05
C VAL A 194 -1.75 5.11 12.92
N HIS A 195 -1.46 3.81 12.91
CA HIS A 195 -0.11 3.29 12.85
C HIS A 195 0.12 2.60 11.50
N PHE A 196 1.33 2.67 10.97
CA PHE A 196 1.72 1.95 9.74
C PHE A 196 3.04 1.20 9.95
N ILE A 197 3.18 0.07 9.26
CA ILE A 197 4.45 -0.65 9.13
C ILE A 197 4.83 -0.62 7.66
N VAL A 198 5.90 0.10 7.33
CA VAL A 198 6.26 0.44 5.95
C VAL A 198 7.73 0.12 5.70
N ASP A 199 8.02 -0.58 4.61
CA ASP A 199 9.37 -0.73 4.10
C ASP A 199 9.71 0.47 3.22
N VAL A 200 10.77 1.20 3.58
CA VAL A 200 11.22 2.36 2.82
C VAL A 200 11.90 1.89 1.55
N VAL A 201 11.32 2.26 0.41
CA VAL A 201 11.77 1.75 -0.90
C VAL A 201 12.97 2.57 -1.34
N ARG A 202 14.12 1.90 -1.42
CA ARG A 202 15.36 2.43 -2.00
C ARG A 202 16.04 1.36 -2.82
N TYR A 203 16.58 1.75 -3.96
CA TYR A 203 17.41 0.89 -4.79
C TYR A 203 18.23 1.75 -5.74
N GLU A 204 19.36 1.23 -6.21
CA GLU A 204 20.12 1.88 -7.27
C GLU A 204 19.62 1.42 -8.63
N SER A 205 19.49 2.36 -9.57
CA SER A 205 19.19 2.04 -10.96
C SER A 205 19.73 3.14 -11.88
N ASN A 206 20.45 2.74 -12.92
CA ASN A 206 21.12 3.63 -13.88
C ASN A 206 22.05 4.65 -13.20
N GLY A 207 22.84 4.20 -12.22
CA GLY A 207 23.80 5.03 -11.48
C GLY A 207 23.15 6.04 -10.53
N ARG A 208 21.84 5.91 -10.25
CA ARG A 208 21.08 6.85 -9.42
C ARG A 208 20.37 6.11 -8.29
N LEU A 209 20.34 6.73 -7.11
CA LEU A 209 19.56 6.25 -5.98
C LEU A 209 18.08 6.58 -6.21
N ARG A 210 17.24 5.56 -6.34
CA ARG A 210 15.79 5.68 -6.47
C ARG A 210 15.14 5.59 -5.11
N LYS A 211 14.10 6.40 -4.92
CA LYS A 211 13.30 6.44 -3.69
C LYS A 211 11.82 6.26 -4.03
N GLY A 212 11.14 5.38 -3.30
CA GLY A 212 9.67 5.33 -3.38
C GLY A 212 9.06 6.62 -2.85
N VAL A 213 8.17 7.25 -3.62
CA VAL A 213 7.62 8.59 -3.30
C VAL A 213 7.04 8.65 -1.88
N CYS A 214 6.06 7.80 -1.58
CA CYS A 214 5.34 7.86 -0.30
C CYS A 214 6.15 7.34 0.88
N SER A 215 6.87 6.23 0.71
CA SER A 215 7.64 5.65 1.81
C SER A 215 8.88 6.46 2.18
N SER A 216 9.56 7.10 1.22
CA SER A 216 10.62 8.06 1.52
C SER A 216 10.09 9.37 2.09
N PHE A 217 8.93 9.86 1.62
CA PHE A 217 8.27 11.03 2.21
C PHE A 217 7.99 10.82 3.71
N LEU A 218 7.36 9.69 4.07
CA LEU A 218 7.10 9.35 5.48
C LEU A 218 8.38 9.23 6.30
N ALA A 219 9.43 8.64 5.73
CA ALA A 219 10.66 8.34 6.46
C ALA A 219 11.59 9.54 6.65
N GLU A 220 11.59 10.49 5.72
CA GLU A 220 12.60 11.56 5.63
C GLU A 220 12.03 12.98 5.76
N ARG A 221 10.75 13.19 5.43
CA ARG A 221 10.21 14.54 5.16
C ARG A 221 8.91 14.86 5.89
N ALA A 222 8.34 13.90 6.62
CA ALA A 222 7.01 14.01 7.19
C ALA A 222 6.96 14.53 8.64
N ASP A 223 8.11 14.66 9.32
CA ASP A 223 8.15 14.96 10.76
C ASP A 223 7.54 16.35 11.09
N ASP A 224 7.79 17.36 10.25
CA ASP A 224 7.38 18.75 10.48
C ASP A 224 6.33 19.28 9.48
N VAL A 225 5.69 18.40 8.72
CA VAL A 225 4.67 18.78 7.72
C VAL A 225 3.40 17.94 7.87
N PRO A 226 2.24 18.44 7.41
CA PRO A 226 1.04 17.63 7.36
C PRO A 226 1.23 16.38 6.50
N VAL A 227 0.68 15.27 6.95
CA VAL A 227 0.56 14.00 6.24
C VAL A 227 -0.92 13.78 5.93
N PRO A 228 -1.41 14.21 4.76
CA PRO A 228 -2.82 14.08 4.44
C PRO A 228 -3.20 12.61 4.27
N VAL A 229 -4.29 12.22 4.93
CA VAL A 229 -4.76 10.84 5.01
C VAL A 229 -6.27 10.72 4.85
N PHE A 230 -6.72 9.59 4.31
CA PHE A 230 -8.14 9.28 4.18
C PHE A 230 -8.40 7.76 4.27
N PRO A 231 -9.45 7.30 4.98
CA PRO A 231 -9.68 5.87 5.16
C PRO A 231 -10.20 5.22 3.87
N THR A 232 -9.81 3.98 3.65
CA THR A 232 -10.27 3.11 2.56
C THR A 232 -10.74 1.79 3.15
N VAL A 233 -12.05 1.59 3.10
CA VAL A 233 -12.71 0.41 3.71
C VAL A 233 -12.35 -0.86 2.95
N ALA A 234 -11.82 -1.84 3.65
CA ALA A 234 -11.48 -3.15 3.10
C ALA A 234 -12.68 -4.10 3.19
N LYS A 235 -13.54 -4.14 2.17
CA LYS A 235 -14.84 -4.86 2.20
C LYS A 235 -14.83 -6.30 2.78
N HIS A 236 -13.73 -7.03 2.70
CA HIS A 236 -13.66 -8.45 3.05
C HIS A 236 -12.44 -8.80 3.92
N PHE A 237 -11.81 -7.84 4.59
CA PHE A 237 -10.59 -8.09 5.37
C PHE A 237 -10.71 -7.60 6.82
N HIS A 238 -11.83 -7.86 7.49
CA HIS A 238 -12.03 -7.58 8.92
C HIS A 238 -12.03 -8.86 9.77
N LEU A 239 -11.94 -8.70 11.09
CA LEU A 239 -12.09 -9.79 12.06
C LEU A 239 -13.46 -10.50 11.94
N PRO A 240 -13.61 -11.74 12.45
CA PRO A 240 -14.90 -12.39 12.60
C PRO A 240 -15.82 -11.59 13.53
N GLU A 241 -17.14 -11.67 13.30
CA GLU A 241 -18.14 -11.03 14.19
C GLU A 241 -18.10 -11.62 15.60
N ASP A 242 -17.95 -12.94 15.70
CA ASP A 242 -17.72 -13.62 16.98
C ASP A 242 -16.25 -13.46 17.40
N PRO A 243 -15.96 -12.75 18.50
CA PRO A 243 -14.59 -12.52 18.97
C PRO A 243 -13.88 -13.81 19.40
N ASP A 244 -14.62 -14.88 19.73
CA ASP A 244 -14.05 -16.13 20.23
C ASP A 244 -13.71 -17.13 19.11
N THR A 245 -14.10 -16.83 17.87
CA THR A 245 -13.70 -17.62 16.71
C THR A 245 -12.17 -17.61 16.53
N PRO A 246 -11.49 -18.76 16.37
CA PRO A 246 -10.04 -18.78 16.15
C PRO A 246 -9.63 -18.07 14.85
N ILE A 247 -8.45 -17.46 14.84
CA ILE A 247 -7.88 -16.86 13.61
C ILE A 247 -6.46 -17.35 13.36
N ILE A 248 -6.15 -17.57 12.09
CA ILE A 248 -4.83 -17.87 11.55
C ILE A 248 -4.45 -16.71 10.63
N MET A 249 -3.30 -16.11 10.87
CA MET A 249 -2.82 -14.91 10.20
C MET A 249 -1.46 -15.18 9.56
N ILE A 250 -1.35 -15.04 8.24
CA ILE A 250 -0.13 -15.25 7.48
C ILE A 250 0.33 -13.91 6.90
N GLY A 251 1.39 -13.33 7.45
CA GLY A 251 1.78 -11.95 7.13
C GLY A 251 3.27 -11.68 7.15
N PRO A 252 4.08 -12.21 6.21
CA PRO A 252 5.51 -11.93 6.17
C PRO A 252 5.82 -10.46 5.81
N GLY A 253 6.92 -9.94 6.36
CA GLY A 253 7.37 -8.58 6.09
C GLY A 253 6.36 -7.52 6.56
N THR A 254 6.07 -6.53 5.72
CA THR A 254 5.06 -5.49 5.99
C THR A 254 3.63 -6.04 6.02
N GLY A 255 3.39 -7.27 5.54
CA GLY A 255 2.10 -7.95 5.65
C GLY A 255 1.64 -8.22 7.09
N VAL A 256 2.52 -8.02 8.07
CA VAL A 256 2.16 -8.11 9.50
C VAL A 256 1.33 -6.93 10.00
N ALA A 257 1.27 -5.82 9.25
CA ALA A 257 0.57 -4.59 9.63
C ALA A 257 -0.87 -4.83 10.14
N PRO A 258 -1.81 -5.38 9.34
CA PRO A 258 -3.18 -5.59 9.81
C PRO A 258 -3.26 -6.57 10.98
N PHE A 259 -2.32 -7.52 11.10
CA PHE A 259 -2.31 -8.50 12.18
C PHE A 259 -1.86 -7.90 13.51
N ARG A 260 -1.01 -6.87 13.50
CA ARG A 260 -0.76 -6.04 14.68
C ARG A 260 -2.05 -5.37 15.14
N ALA A 261 -2.84 -4.81 14.21
CA ALA A 261 -4.12 -4.18 14.53
C ALA A 261 -5.13 -5.20 15.10
N TYR A 262 -5.23 -6.40 14.51
CA TYR A 262 -6.10 -7.47 14.97
C TYR A 262 -5.77 -7.92 16.40
N LEU A 263 -4.49 -8.12 16.70
CA LEU A 263 -4.04 -8.54 18.03
C LEU A 263 -4.30 -7.45 19.07
N GLN A 264 -4.17 -6.17 18.71
CA GLN A 264 -4.57 -5.05 19.58
C GLN A 264 -6.07 -5.05 19.84
N GLU A 265 -6.88 -5.17 18.79
CA GLU A 265 -8.35 -5.20 18.88
C GLU A 265 -8.80 -6.34 19.80
N ARG A 266 -8.31 -7.56 19.56
CA ARG A 266 -8.65 -8.74 20.37
C ARG A 266 -8.19 -8.63 21.81
N LYS A 267 -7.01 -8.05 22.04
CA LYS A 267 -6.50 -7.83 23.41
C LYS A 267 -7.38 -6.83 24.16
N VAL A 268 -7.76 -5.71 23.55
CA VAL A 268 -8.57 -4.67 24.18
C VAL A 268 -10.03 -5.11 24.33
N SER A 269 -10.57 -5.89 23.39
CA SER A 269 -11.93 -6.42 23.47
C SER A 269 -12.08 -7.58 24.46
N GLY A 270 -10.97 -8.17 24.92
CA GLY A 270 -10.98 -9.31 25.84
C GLY A 270 -11.34 -10.65 25.17
N ALA A 271 -11.28 -10.71 23.83
CA ALA A 271 -11.54 -11.91 23.04
C ALA A 271 -10.77 -13.14 23.55
N LYS A 272 -11.43 -14.29 23.66
CA LYS A 272 -10.85 -15.54 24.15
C LYS A 272 -10.45 -16.49 23.02
N GLY A 273 -10.86 -16.18 21.80
CA GLY A 273 -10.51 -16.93 20.60
C GLY A 273 -9.01 -17.06 20.41
N LYS A 274 -8.58 -18.23 19.94
CA LYS A 274 -7.16 -18.49 19.68
C LYS A 274 -6.66 -17.62 18.53
N ASN A 275 -5.39 -17.23 18.60
CA ASN A 275 -4.73 -16.40 17.59
C ASN A 275 -3.43 -17.08 17.17
N TRP A 276 -3.28 -17.39 15.88
CA TRP A 276 -2.03 -17.91 15.33
C TRP A 276 -1.48 -16.94 14.30
N LEU A 277 -0.27 -16.42 14.54
CA LEU A 277 0.45 -15.58 13.59
C LEU A 277 1.63 -16.37 13.00
N VAL A 278 1.61 -16.59 11.69
CA VAL A 278 2.77 -17.06 10.92
C VAL A 278 3.44 -15.83 10.32
N PHE A 279 4.51 -15.39 10.99
CA PHE A 279 5.35 -14.26 10.59
C PHE A 279 6.75 -14.76 10.22
N GLY A 280 7.55 -13.89 9.61
CA GLY A 280 9.01 -14.08 9.58
C GLY A 280 9.63 -14.35 10.96
N ARG A 281 8.90 -14.16 12.08
CA ARG A 281 9.23 -14.66 13.43
C ARG A 281 8.05 -14.80 14.44
N LEU A 282 7.28 -15.91 14.41
CA LEU A 282 6.92 -16.76 15.59
C LEU A 282 6.35 -18.13 15.12
N ASP A 283 7.14 -18.67 14.20
CA ASP A 283 7.36 -19.99 13.62
C ASP A 283 8.14 -19.57 12.37
N CYS A 284 9.45 -19.43 12.54
CA CYS A 284 10.15 -18.33 11.88
C CYS A 284 10.84 -18.79 10.59
N ALA A 285 10.60 -18.05 9.50
CA ALA A 285 11.05 -18.39 8.17
C ALA A 285 12.06 -17.35 7.64
N TRP A 286 13.36 -17.64 7.82
CA TRP A 286 14.45 -16.78 7.37
C TRP A 286 14.92 -17.21 5.98
N SER A 287 14.63 -16.38 4.98
CA SER A 287 15.05 -16.67 3.60
C SER A 287 16.56 -16.45 3.37
N ARG A 288 17.30 -15.90 4.35
CA ARG A 288 18.70 -15.46 4.19
C ARG A 288 19.68 -15.92 5.29
N ASP A 289 19.22 -16.46 6.42
CA ASP A 289 20.09 -16.83 7.56
C ASP A 289 20.83 -18.17 7.36
N GLN A 290 20.54 -18.87 6.27
CA GLN A 290 21.06 -20.20 5.98
C GLN A 290 21.00 -20.49 4.47
N PRO A 291 21.74 -21.50 3.96
CA PRO A 291 21.80 -21.79 2.53
C PRO A 291 20.42 -22.13 1.92
N GLN A 292 19.53 -22.74 2.72
CA GLN A 292 18.18 -23.12 2.31
C GLN A 292 17.15 -22.08 2.75
N LYS A 293 16.43 -21.49 1.80
CA LYS A 293 15.44 -20.45 2.09
C LYS A 293 14.21 -21.05 2.78
N ILE A 294 13.91 -20.62 4.00
CA ILE A 294 12.64 -20.95 4.68
C ILE A 294 11.64 -19.80 4.46
N TYR A 295 10.43 -20.15 4.06
CA TYR A 295 9.30 -19.22 3.86
C TYR A 295 8.08 -19.66 4.70
N VAL A 296 7.06 -18.80 4.79
CA VAL A 296 5.87 -19.04 5.62
C VAL A 296 5.12 -20.31 5.24
N GLN A 297 5.08 -20.68 3.96
CA GLN A 297 4.49 -21.93 3.49
C GLN A 297 5.23 -23.17 4.03
N HIS A 298 6.54 -23.09 4.28
CA HIS A 298 7.27 -24.21 4.91
C HIS A 298 6.86 -24.37 6.38
N LYS A 299 6.64 -23.24 7.07
CA LYS A 299 6.14 -23.24 8.46
C LYS A 299 4.68 -23.67 8.59
N MET A 300 3.88 -23.39 7.57
CA MET A 300 2.55 -23.98 7.45
C MET A 300 2.63 -25.50 7.29
N ALA A 301 3.55 -26.01 6.47
CA ALA A 301 3.73 -27.45 6.29
C ALA A 301 4.16 -28.16 7.59
N GLU A 302 5.08 -27.57 8.37
CA GLU A 302 5.50 -28.10 9.67
C GLU A 302 4.32 -28.23 10.67
N ASN A 303 3.34 -27.34 10.57
CA ASN A 303 2.18 -27.26 11.46
C ASN A 303 0.86 -27.72 10.80
N ALA A 304 0.95 -28.45 9.68
CA ALA A 304 -0.18 -28.71 8.79
C ALA A 304 -1.37 -29.38 9.50
N GLY A 305 -1.12 -30.35 10.38
CA GLY A 305 -2.17 -31.04 11.13
C GLY A 305 -2.97 -30.13 12.08
N GLU A 306 -2.31 -29.22 12.79
CA GLU A 306 -2.99 -28.29 13.71
C GLU A 306 -3.69 -27.17 12.93
N ILE A 307 -3.09 -26.68 11.83
CA ILE A 307 -3.75 -25.72 10.91
C ILE A 307 -5.04 -26.34 10.37
N TRP A 308 -5.00 -27.59 9.90
CA TRP A 308 -6.19 -28.29 9.41
C TRP A 308 -7.26 -28.41 10.51
N LYS A 309 -6.89 -28.85 11.71
CA LYS A 309 -7.81 -28.95 12.85
C LYS A 309 -8.49 -27.62 13.17
N TRP A 310 -7.75 -26.52 13.19
CA TRP A 310 -8.34 -25.20 13.45
C TRP A 310 -9.33 -24.79 12.37
N ILE A 311 -9.00 -25.05 11.09
CA ILE A 311 -9.85 -24.70 9.96
C ILE A 311 -11.11 -25.57 9.94
N ASP A 312 -10.99 -26.89 10.03
CA ASP A 312 -12.12 -27.80 9.82
C ASP A 312 -12.95 -27.99 11.08
N ALA A 313 -12.32 -28.27 12.22
CA ALA A 313 -13.03 -28.61 13.46
C ALA A 313 -13.40 -27.37 14.28
N GLU A 314 -12.55 -26.35 14.32
CA GLU A 314 -12.75 -25.16 15.18
C GLU A 314 -13.31 -23.94 14.44
N GLY A 315 -13.58 -24.05 13.14
CA GLY A 315 -14.21 -22.96 12.39
C GLY A 315 -13.30 -21.75 12.15
N ALA A 316 -11.97 -21.91 12.26
CA ALA A 316 -11.02 -20.80 12.19
C ALA A 316 -11.11 -19.99 10.89
N TYR A 317 -10.84 -18.70 10.99
CA TYR A 317 -10.65 -17.82 9.84
C TYR A 317 -9.17 -17.78 9.45
N PHE A 318 -8.90 -17.78 8.15
CA PHE A 318 -7.57 -17.79 7.57
C PHE A 318 -7.33 -16.47 6.82
N PHE A 319 -6.35 -15.71 7.26
CA PHE A 319 -6.01 -14.40 6.70
C PHE A 319 -4.62 -14.42 6.08
N VAL A 320 -4.47 -13.79 4.91
CA VAL A 320 -3.17 -13.61 4.24
C VAL A 320 -2.96 -12.15 3.87
N CYS A 321 -1.82 -11.58 4.24
CA CYS A 321 -1.45 -10.23 3.85
C CYS A 321 0.01 -10.13 3.38
N GLY A 322 0.28 -9.37 2.32
CA GLY A 322 1.62 -9.15 1.77
C GLY A 322 1.69 -9.31 0.25
N ASP A 323 2.82 -9.83 -0.25
CA ASP A 323 3.10 -9.93 -1.70
C ASP A 323 2.08 -10.80 -2.46
N ALA A 324 1.40 -10.21 -3.44
CA ALA A 324 0.42 -10.89 -4.29
C ALA A 324 1.06 -11.79 -5.36
N ARG A 325 2.31 -11.50 -5.75
CA ARG A 325 2.91 -12.10 -6.96
C ARG A 325 3.37 -13.54 -6.73
N ARG A 326 4.00 -13.79 -5.57
CA ARG A 326 4.59 -15.08 -5.19
C ARG A 326 4.00 -15.58 -3.89
N MET A 327 4.13 -14.80 -2.80
CA MET A 327 3.80 -15.27 -1.45
C MET A 327 2.35 -15.73 -1.33
N ALA A 328 1.40 -14.93 -1.80
CA ALA A 328 -0.02 -15.29 -1.74
C ALA A 328 -0.37 -16.57 -2.51
N LYS A 329 0.33 -16.85 -3.61
CA LYS A 329 0.12 -18.07 -4.42
C LYS A 329 0.68 -19.30 -3.71
N ASP A 330 1.89 -19.18 -3.15
CA ASP A 330 2.54 -20.26 -2.42
C ASP A 330 1.75 -20.64 -1.16
N VAL A 331 1.20 -19.66 -0.45
CA VAL A 331 0.34 -19.87 0.72
C VAL A 331 -1.00 -20.52 0.33
N ASP A 332 -1.64 -20.09 -0.76
CA ASP A 332 -2.89 -20.69 -1.26
C ASP A 332 -2.66 -22.16 -1.68
N ALA A 333 -1.57 -22.43 -2.40
CA ALA A 333 -1.19 -23.78 -2.79
C ALA A 333 -0.90 -24.66 -1.57
N MET A 334 -0.22 -24.12 -0.56
CA MET A 334 0.06 -24.85 0.67
C MET A 334 -1.19 -25.14 1.49
N LEU A 335 -2.13 -24.19 1.58
CA LEU A 335 -3.40 -24.43 2.23
C LEU A 335 -4.17 -25.57 1.55
N ARG A 336 -4.23 -25.59 0.21
CA ARG A 336 -4.85 -26.70 -0.54
C ARG A 336 -4.18 -28.04 -0.25
N LYS A 337 -2.84 -28.06 -0.18
CA LYS A 337 -2.08 -29.25 0.17
C LYS A 337 -2.41 -29.76 1.58
N ILE A 338 -2.49 -28.85 2.56
CA ILE A 338 -2.88 -29.19 3.94
C ILE A 338 -4.28 -29.83 3.96
N VAL A 339 -5.24 -29.23 3.25
CA VAL A 339 -6.62 -29.75 3.14
C VAL A 339 -6.64 -31.13 2.49
N GLN A 340 -5.81 -31.35 1.47
CA GLN A 340 -5.68 -32.64 0.79
C GLN A 340 -5.13 -33.72 1.75
N GLU A 341 -3.96 -33.49 2.32
CA GLU A 341 -3.21 -34.47 3.10
C GLU A 341 -3.85 -34.77 4.46
N HIS A 342 -4.28 -33.73 5.18
CA HIS A 342 -4.85 -33.88 6.53
C HIS A 342 -6.37 -34.02 6.53
N GLY A 343 -7.05 -33.56 5.49
CA GLY A 343 -8.49 -33.75 5.30
C GLY A 343 -8.87 -35.05 4.58
N GLY A 344 -7.88 -35.83 4.10
CA GLY A 344 -8.11 -37.05 3.33
C GLY A 344 -8.90 -36.81 2.04
N LYS A 345 -8.72 -35.64 1.42
CA LYS A 345 -9.48 -35.18 0.25
C LYS A 345 -8.71 -35.42 -1.05
N SER A 346 -9.42 -35.61 -2.16
CA SER A 346 -8.82 -35.52 -3.49
C SER A 346 -8.34 -34.09 -3.80
N VAL A 347 -7.58 -33.91 -4.86
CA VAL A 347 -7.15 -32.57 -5.32
C VAL A 347 -8.34 -31.68 -5.62
N GLU A 348 -9.37 -32.22 -6.29
CA GLU A 348 -10.60 -31.52 -6.65
C GLU A 348 -11.37 -31.12 -5.40
N GLN A 349 -11.55 -32.05 -4.46
CA GLN A 349 -12.24 -31.79 -3.20
C GLN A 349 -11.50 -30.77 -2.32
N ALA A 350 -10.17 -30.79 -2.30
CA ALA A 350 -9.37 -29.80 -1.61
C ALA A 350 -9.52 -28.41 -2.25
N ASN A 351 -9.60 -28.36 -3.59
CA ASN A 351 -9.84 -27.12 -4.31
C ASN A 351 -11.22 -26.53 -4.01
N GLU A 352 -12.26 -27.35 -4.08
CA GLU A 352 -13.64 -26.96 -3.75
C GLU A 352 -13.75 -26.47 -2.31
N TYR A 353 -13.09 -27.14 -1.36
CA TYR A 353 -13.08 -26.74 0.04
C TYR A 353 -12.47 -25.35 0.24
N VAL A 354 -11.34 -25.06 -0.39
CA VAL A 354 -10.70 -23.73 -0.29
C VAL A 354 -11.52 -22.64 -0.98
N GLU A 355 -12.16 -22.94 -2.11
CA GLU A 355 -13.09 -22.00 -2.75
C GLU A 355 -14.33 -21.74 -1.88
N LYS A 356 -14.85 -22.78 -1.22
CA LYS A 356 -15.92 -22.62 -0.23
C LYS A 356 -15.49 -21.75 0.96
N LEU A 357 -14.27 -21.92 1.48
CA LEU A 357 -13.76 -21.02 2.53
C LEU A 357 -13.74 -19.55 2.09
N LYS A 358 -13.46 -19.27 0.81
CA LYS A 358 -13.50 -17.91 0.25
C LYS A 358 -14.94 -17.40 0.13
N SER A 359 -15.87 -18.22 -0.37
CA SER A 359 -17.29 -17.85 -0.48
C SER A 359 -17.92 -17.59 0.89
N ASP A 360 -17.54 -18.39 1.89
CA ASP A 360 -18.00 -18.28 3.27
C ASP A 360 -17.29 -17.14 4.02
N LYS A 361 -16.43 -16.37 3.35
CA LYS A 361 -15.62 -15.27 3.90
C LYS A 361 -14.74 -15.70 5.09
N ARG A 362 -14.39 -16.99 5.17
CA ARG A 362 -13.46 -17.52 6.19
C ARG A 362 -12.02 -17.51 5.72
N TYR A 363 -11.76 -17.49 4.41
CA TYR A 363 -10.44 -17.23 3.83
C TYR A 363 -10.40 -15.83 3.20
N LYS A 364 -9.67 -14.91 3.84
CA LYS A 364 -9.59 -13.49 3.48
C LYS A 364 -8.15 -13.11 3.08
N ARG A 365 -8.00 -12.24 2.07
CA ARG A 365 -6.68 -11.80 1.56
C ARG A 365 -6.62 -10.29 1.36
N ASP A 366 -5.54 -9.66 1.82
CA ASP A 366 -5.15 -8.28 1.53
C ASP A 366 -3.74 -8.28 0.95
N VAL A 367 -3.63 -8.46 -0.36
CA VAL A 367 -2.36 -8.70 -1.06
C VAL A 367 -2.13 -7.67 -2.16
N TYR A 368 -0.88 -7.22 -2.31
CA TYR A 368 -0.48 -6.11 -3.18
C TYR A 368 0.76 -6.40 -4.02
#